data_AF-A0A7J2R6U5-F1
#
_entry.id   AF-A0A7J2R6U5-F1
#
_cell.length_a   1.000
_cell.length_b   1.000
_cell.length_c   1.000
_cell.angle_alpha   90.00
_cell.angle_beta   90.00
_cell.angle_gamma   90.00
#
_symmetry.space_group_name_H-M   'P 1'
#
loop_
_entity.id
_entity.type
_entity.pdbx_description
1 polymer ?
#
loop_
_entity_poly.entity_id
_entity_poly.type
_entity_poly.pdbx_seq_one_letter_code
_entity_poly.pdbx_strand_id
1 'polypeptide(L)'
;MINNQIQKIIIGSENYYYSTNSENEAYYLSAILNSPSLSRNIKLIKSSRHIHKRPFMFPIPIYNKSNITHKKLAKKGKKYQTITQDLFLNNPKITSEKVRIIIHYKLLKIQKLIEEIIFL
;
A
#
# COMPACT_ATOMS: atom_id res chain seq x y z
N MET A 1 9.33 -0.84 1.05
CA MET A 1 9.75 0.51 1.48
C MET A 1 11.15 0.73 0.98
N ILE A 2 11.41 1.90 0.41
CA ILE A 2 12.71 2.22 -0.17
C ILE A 2 13.44 3.13 0.82
N ASN A 3 14.64 2.73 1.24
CA ASN A 3 15.58 3.62 1.93
C ASN A 3 16.66 4.02 0.91
N ASN A 4 16.69 5.31 0.56
CA ASN A 4 17.62 5.86 -0.43
C ASN A 4 18.94 6.37 0.16
N GLN A 5 19.20 6.14 1.45
CA GLN A 5 20.48 6.50 2.09
C GLN A 5 21.66 5.71 1.52
N ILE A 6 21.42 4.49 1.03
CA ILE A 6 22.45 3.58 0.51
C ILE A 6 22.51 3.61 -1.02
N GLN A 7 21.38 3.84 -1.69
CA GLN A 7 21.30 3.79 -3.15
C GLN A 7 20.41 4.92 -3.68
N LYS A 8 20.93 5.65 -4.67
CA LYS A 8 20.15 6.65 -5.42
C LYS A 8 19.11 5.94 -6.27
N ILE A 9 17.87 6.43 -6.22
CA ILE A 9 16.74 5.88 -6.99
C ILE A 9 16.16 6.97 -7.86
N ILE A 10 16.04 6.65 -9.15
CA ILE A 10 15.49 7.53 -10.17
C ILE A 10 14.05 7.05 -10.43
N ILE A 11 13.10 7.98 -10.40
CA ILE A 11 11.69 7.69 -10.58
C ILE A 11 11.26 8.29 -11.92
N GLY A 12 10.81 7.42 -12.83
CA GLY A 12 10.34 7.83 -14.16
C GLY A 12 9.08 8.69 -14.09
N SER A 13 8.82 9.44 -15.17
CA SER A 13 7.73 10.43 -15.26
C SER A 13 6.31 9.87 -15.06
N GLU A 14 6.10 8.58 -15.32
CA GLU A 14 4.80 7.92 -15.12
C GLU A 14 4.59 7.37 -13.70
N ASN A 15 5.63 7.40 -12.86
CA ASN A 15 5.57 6.90 -11.48
C ASN A 15 5.41 8.05 -10.49
N TYR A 16 4.66 7.79 -9.42
CA TYR A 16 4.48 8.72 -8.32
C TYR A 16 5.13 8.16 -7.08
N TYR A 17 5.76 9.03 -6.30
CA TYR A 17 6.37 8.68 -5.03
C TYR A 17 5.96 9.64 -3.94
N TYR A 18 6.02 9.16 -2.71
CA TYR A 18 5.78 9.94 -1.52
C TYR A 18 6.95 9.69 -0.56
N SER A 19 7.61 10.76 -0.13
CA SER A 19 8.70 10.71 0.84
C SER A 19 8.23 11.14 2.22
N THR A 20 8.59 10.37 3.24
CA THR A 20 8.37 10.73 4.64
C THR A 20 9.53 10.20 5.48
N ASN A 21 9.82 10.91 6.58
CA ASN A 21 10.79 10.48 7.58
C ASN A 21 10.19 9.51 8.62
N SER A 22 8.88 9.22 8.53
CA SER A 22 8.17 8.29 9.40
C SER A 22 7.98 6.94 8.70
N GLU A 23 8.74 5.93 9.13
CA GLU A 23 8.58 4.56 8.64
C GLU A 23 7.13 4.06 8.82
N ASN A 24 6.50 4.41 9.95
CA ASN A 24 5.12 4.05 10.24
C ASN A 24 4.11 4.71 9.29
N GLU A 25 4.31 5.98 8.94
CA GLU A 25 3.44 6.67 7.99
C GLU A 25 3.52 6.01 6.61
N ALA A 26 4.72 5.69 6.16
CA ALA A 26 4.89 5.08 4.85
C ALA A 26 4.29 3.66 4.80
N TYR A 27 4.40 2.88 5.88
CA TYR A 27 3.69 1.59 5.96
C TYR A 27 2.18 1.73 6.10
N TYR A 28 1.70 2.76 6.79
CA TYR A 28 0.29 3.09 6.89
C TYR A 28 -0.29 3.41 5.49
N LEU A 29 0.36 4.29 4.74
CA LEU A 29 -0.02 4.60 3.35
C LEU A 29 0.06 3.36 2.46
N SER A 30 1.10 2.53 2.62
CA SER A 30 1.22 1.28 1.88
C SER A 30 0.03 0.34 2.14
N ALA A 31 -0.43 0.21 3.40
CA ALA A 31 -1.59 -0.60 3.73
C ALA A 31 -2.88 -0.06 3.08
N ILE A 32 -3.07 1.26 3.09
CA ILE A 32 -4.23 1.92 2.48
C ILE A 32 -4.23 1.77 0.96
N LEU A 33 -3.13 2.11 0.30
CA LEU A 33 -3.00 2.09 -1.17
C LEU A 33 -3.11 0.69 -1.75
N ASN A 34 -2.77 -0.36 -0.97
CA ASN A 34 -2.95 -1.75 -1.37
C ASN A 34 -4.32 -2.33 -0.97
N SER A 35 -5.22 -1.56 -0.38
CA SER A 35 -6.51 -2.09 0.04
C SER A 35 -7.39 -2.50 -1.16
N PRO A 36 -8.19 -3.58 -1.04
CA PRO A 36 -9.03 -4.05 -2.15
C PRO A 36 -10.11 -3.05 -2.55
N SER A 37 -10.73 -2.36 -1.58
CA SER A 37 -11.74 -1.33 -1.81
C SER A 37 -11.17 -0.15 -2.59
N LEU A 38 -10.05 0.41 -2.14
CA LEU A 38 -9.42 1.53 -2.82
C LEU A 38 -8.95 1.15 -4.23
N SER A 39 -8.32 -0.02 -4.38
CA SER A 39 -7.89 -0.53 -5.70
C SER A 39 -9.06 -0.68 -6.67
N ARG A 40 -10.20 -1.20 -6.19
CA ARG A 40 -11.44 -1.31 -6.98
C ARG A 40 -11.97 0.07 -7.36
N ASN A 41 -12.05 1.00 -6.41
CA ASN A 41 -12.57 2.34 -6.67
C ASN A 41 -11.68 3.12 -7.64
N ILE A 42 -10.35 3.02 -7.51
CA ILE A 42 -9.42 3.60 -8.46
C ILE A 42 -9.62 3.01 -9.87
N LYS A 43 -9.86 1.69 -9.97
CA LYS A 43 -10.12 1.03 -11.26
C LYS A 43 -11.37 1.57 -11.96
N LEU A 44 -12.37 2.03 -11.21
CA LEU A 44 -13.59 2.64 -11.76
C LEU A 44 -13.36 4.05 -12.31
N ILE A 45 -12.46 4.82 -11.71
CA ILE A 45 -12.23 6.24 -12.07
C ILE A 45 -10.97 6.47 -12.92
N LYS A 46 -10.11 5.47 -13.07
CA LYS A 46 -8.91 5.58 -13.91
C LYS A 46 -9.29 5.67 -15.38
N SER A 47 -8.44 6.30 -16.19
CA SER A 47 -8.57 6.23 -17.64
C SER A 47 -8.17 4.83 -18.15
N SER A 48 -8.36 4.57 -19.45
CA SER A 48 -8.12 3.27 -20.08
C SER A 48 -6.76 2.66 -19.70
N ARG A 49 -5.67 3.43 -19.74
CA ARG A 49 -4.31 2.93 -19.48
C ARG A 49 -3.60 3.49 -18.24
N HIS A 50 -4.06 4.59 -17.64
CA HIS A 50 -3.27 5.28 -16.61
C HIS A 50 -4.02 5.51 -15.30
N ILE A 51 -3.34 5.19 -14.19
CA ILE A 51 -3.81 5.43 -12.83
C ILE A 51 -3.53 6.87 -12.37
N HIS A 52 -2.44 7.49 -12.83
CA HIS A 52 -1.96 8.83 -12.46
C HIS A 52 -2.20 9.18 -10.97
N LYS A 53 -2.62 10.41 -10.68
CA LYS A 53 -2.91 10.94 -9.34
C LYS A 53 -4.28 10.52 -8.79
N ARG A 54 -4.99 9.57 -9.43
CA ARG A 54 -6.33 9.12 -8.99
C ARG A 54 -6.36 8.58 -7.55
N PRO A 55 -5.33 7.87 -7.05
CA PRO A 55 -5.31 7.47 -5.65
C PRO A 55 -5.37 8.65 -4.67
N PHE A 56 -4.87 9.83 -5.05
CA PHE A 56 -4.86 11.03 -4.22
C PHE A 56 -6.18 11.82 -4.24
N MET A 57 -7.17 11.39 -5.04
CA MET A 57 -8.51 11.96 -5.00
C MET A 57 -9.33 11.43 -3.82
N PHE A 58 -8.87 10.34 -3.17
CA PHE A 58 -9.50 9.79 -1.98
C PHE A 58 -9.00 10.55 -0.74
N PRO A 59 -9.87 10.81 0.25
CA PRO A 59 -9.51 11.56 1.45
C PRO A 59 -8.70 10.69 2.41
N ILE A 60 -7.47 10.33 2.02
CA ILE A 60 -6.56 9.54 2.85
C ILE A 60 -6.02 10.45 3.96
N PRO A 61 -6.34 10.21 5.25
CA PRO A 61 -5.91 11.09 6.31
C PRO A 61 -4.43 10.92 6.59
N ILE A 62 -3.78 12.02 6.97
CA ILE A 62 -2.38 12.06 7.40
C ILE A 62 -2.19 11.10 8.59
N TYR A 63 -1.05 10.41 8.62
CA TYR A 63 -0.77 9.46 9.68
C TYR A 63 -0.71 10.14 11.05
N ASN A 64 -1.51 9.66 12.00
CA ASN A 64 -1.51 10.13 13.38
C ASN A 64 -0.89 9.08 14.31
N LYS A 65 0.27 9.41 14.89
CA LYS A 65 0.99 8.55 15.85
C LYS A 65 0.28 8.30 17.18
N SER A 66 -0.82 8.98 17.47
CA SER A 66 -1.67 8.72 18.65
C SER A 66 -2.88 7.86 18.30
N ASN A 67 -3.22 7.74 17.01
CA ASN A 67 -4.35 6.94 16.56
C ASN A 67 -3.98 5.45 16.50
N ILE A 68 -4.72 4.63 17.27
CA ILE A 68 -4.49 3.19 17.40
C ILE A 68 -4.74 2.46 16.07
N THR A 69 -5.77 2.86 15.31
CA THR A 69 -6.09 2.28 14.01
C THR A 69 -4.97 2.55 13.00
N HIS A 70 -4.42 3.77 12.99
CA HIS A 70 -3.30 4.12 12.10
C HIS A 70 -2.05 3.28 12.44
N LYS A 71 -1.70 3.13 13.73
CA LYS A 71 -0.62 2.22 14.18
C LYS A 71 -0.87 0.78 13.74
N LYS A 72 -2.10 0.29 13.89
CA LYS A 72 -2.48 -1.07 13.51
C LYS A 72 -2.30 -1.29 12.00
N LEU A 73 -2.71 -0.32 11.18
CA LEU A 73 -2.52 -0.37 9.73
C LEU A 73 -1.04 -0.32 9.34
N ALA A 74 -0.24 0.56 9.94
CA ALA A 74 1.22 0.58 9.75
C ALA A 74 1.87 -0.78 10.06
N LYS A 75 1.54 -1.38 11.21
CA LYS A 75 2.05 -2.71 11.61
C LYS A 75 1.64 -3.79 10.60
N LYS A 76 0.42 -3.74 10.07
CA LYS A 76 -0.07 -4.68 9.05
C LYS A 76 0.61 -4.47 7.71
N GLY A 77 0.81 -3.23 7.28
CA GLY A 77 1.57 -2.89 6.08
C GLY A 77 2.98 -3.45 6.12
N LYS A 78 3.71 -3.24 7.23
CA LYS A 78 5.04 -3.81 7.45
C LYS A 78 5.03 -5.33 7.39
N LYS A 79 4.10 -5.97 8.11
CA LYS A 79 3.95 -7.44 8.10
C LYS A 79 3.67 -7.99 6.69
N TYR A 80 2.83 -7.32 5.90
CA TYR A 80 2.46 -7.80 4.57
C TYR A 80 3.58 -7.60 3.56
N GLN A 81 4.43 -6.57 3.72
CA GLN A 81 5.68 -6.46 2.97
C GLN A 81 6.59 -7.66 3.26
N THR A 82 6.85 -7.99 4.53
CA THR A 82 7.71 -9.11 4.91
C THR A 82 7.20 -10.43 4.33
N ILE A 83 5.90 -10.72 4.47
CA ILE A 83 5.30 -11.94 3.91
C ILE A 83 5.47 -11.98 2.39
N THR A 84 5.25 -10.86 1.70
CA THR A 84 5.44 -10.79 0.24
C THR A 84 6.88 -11.09 -0.13
N GLN A 85 7.84 -10.51 0.59
CA GLN A 85 9.26 -10.72 0.36
C GLN A 85 9.67 -12.18 0.61
N ASP A 86 9.22 -12.78 1.71
CA ASP A 86 9.47 -14.19 2.04
C ASP A 86 8.89 -15.13 0.99
N LEU A 87 7.69 -14.84 0.46
CA LEU A 87 7.07 -15.64 -0.60
C LEU A 87 7.96 -15.68 -1.85
N PHE A 88 8.51 -14.53 -2.27
CA PHE A 88 9.41 -14.45 -3.41
C PHE A 88 10.75 -15.14 -3.17
N LEU A 89 11.37 -14.89 -2.01
CA LEU A 89 12.70 -15.44 -1.68
C LEU A 89 12.66 -16.97 -1.53
N ASN A 90 11.62 -17.50 -0.89
CA ASN A 90 11.50 -18.94 -0.63
C ASN A 90 10.90 -19.73 -1.81
N ASN A 91 10.33 -19.05 -2.81
CA ASN A 91 9.71 -19.70 -3.95
C ASN A 91 10.13 -19.02 -5.26
N PRO A 92 11.32 -19.34 -5.81
CA PRO A 92 11.85 -18.65 -7.00
C PRO A 92 10.96 -18.70 -8.24
N LYS A 93 10.05 -19.70 -8.32
CA LYS A 93 9.11 -19.89 -9.43
C LYS A 93 7.72 -19.31 -9.16
N ILE A 94 7.48 -18.65 -8.03
CA ILE A 94 6.17 -18.09 -7.72
C ILE A 94 5.84 -16.93 -8.68
N THR A 95 4.64 -16.95 -9.25
CA THR A 95 4.19 -15.86 -10.12
C THR A 95 3.64 -14.71 -9.28
N SER A 96 3.74 -13.50 -9.81
CA SER A 96 3.17 -12.31 -9.18
C SER A 96 1.65 -12.44 -8.95
N GLU A 97 0.94 -13.15 -9.83
CA GLU A 97 -0.47 -13.46 -9.68
C GLU A 97 -0.76 -14.33 -8.45
N LYS A 98 0.00 -15.42 -8.23
CA LYS A 98 -0.14 -16.26 -7.05
C LYS A 98 0.13 -15.47 -5.76
N VAL A 99 1.17 -14.63 -5.76
CA VAL A 99 1.47 -13.74 -4.64
C VAL A 99 0.29 -12.79 -4.36
N ARG A 100 -0.26 -12.17 -5.42
CA ARG A 100 -1.43 -11.27 -5.29
C ARG A 100 -2.62 -11.98 -4.67
N ILE A 101 -2.94 -13.20 -5.10
CA ILE A 101 -4.05 -13.99 -4.52
C ILE A 101 -3.82 -14.23 -3.02
N ILE A 102 -2.62 -14.68 -2.64
CA ILE A 102 -2.30 -14.97 -1.22
C ILE A 102 -2.38 -13.69 -0.36
N ILE A 103 -1.83 -12.58 -0.86
CA ILE A 103 -1.82 -11.30 -0.14
C ILE A 103 -3.21 -10.68 -0.11
N HIS A 104 -4.04 -10.85 -1.15
CA HIS A 104 -5.40 -10.34 -1.21
C HIS A 104 -6.24 -10.79 -0.01
N TYR A 105 -6.20 -12.08 0.35
CA TYR A 105 -6.90 -12.59 1.54
C TYR A 105 -6.43 -11.95 2.86
N LYS A 106 -5.17 -11.52 2.93
CA LYS A 106 -4.64 -10.81 4.10
C LYS A 106 -5.09 -9.34 4.10
N LEU A 107 -5.16 -8.72 2.94
CA LEU A 107 -5.64 -7.34 2.77
C LEU A 107 -7.14 -7.20 3.10
N LEU A 108 -7.97 -8.20 2.76
CA LEU A 108 -9.39 -8.23 3.15
C LEU A 108 -9.57 -8.11 4.67
N LYS A 109 -8.65 -8.65 5.48
CA LYS A 109 -8.70 -8.58 6.96
C LYS A 109 -8.55 -7.17 7.53
N ILE A 110 -8.02 -6.23 6.75
CA ILE A 110 -7.86 -4.83 7.17
C ILE A 110 -8.76 -3.87 6.39
N GLN A 111 -9.55 -4.37 5.43
CA GLN A 111 -10.36 -3.54 4.54
C GLN A 111 -11.38 -2.70 5.30
N LYS A 112 -12.11 -3.31 6.26
CA LYS A 112 -13.13 -2.59 7.04
C LYS A 112 -12.54 -1.37 7.78
N LEU A 113 -11.36 -1.52 8.38
CA LEU A 113 -10.67 -0.42 9.08
C LEU A 113 -10.28 0.72 8.12
N ILE A 114 -9.97 0.38 6.87
CA ILE A 114 -9.58 1.36 5.85
C ILE A 114 -10.82 2.07 5.32
N GLU A 115 -11.91 1.36 5.13
CA GLU A 115 -13.19 1.96 4.73
C GLU A 115 -13.72 2.94 5.78
N GLU A 116 -13.60 2.60 7.06
CA GLU A 116 -13.91 3.49 8.19
C GLU A 116 -13.04 4.75 8.26
N ILE A 117 -11.86 4.74 7.64
CA ILE A 117 -10.93 5.87 7.64
C ILE A 117 -11.13 6.77 6.41
N ILE A 118 -11.58 6.22 5.29
CA ILE A 118 -11.61 6.91 3.99
C ILE A 118 -13.04 7.29 3.56
N PHE A 119 -14.06 6.53 3.95
CA PHE A 119 -15.43 6.68 3.43
C PHE A 119 -16.47 7.03 4.49
N LEU A 120 -16.07 7.13 5.76
CA LEU A 120 -16.88 7.56 6.89
C LEU A 120 -16.25 8.79 7.53
#